data_AF-A0A942FMG0-F1
#
_entry.id   AF-A0A942FMG0-F1
#
_cell.length_a   1.000
_cell.length_b   1.000
_cell.length_c   1.000
_cell.angle_alpha   90.00
_cell.angle_beta   90.00
_cell.angle_gamma   90.00
#
_symmetry.space_group_name_H-M   'P 1'
#
loop_
_entity.id
_entity.type
_entity.pdbx_description
1 polymer ?
#
loop_
_entity_poly.entity_id
_entity_poly.type
_entity_poly.pdbx_seq_one_letter_code
_entity_poly.pdbx_strand_id
1 'polypeptide(L)' 'MNRATLEEAEVKCRRIGTLIGKDMPAGWGFTLILTSFGDNGYSTYLSNCQRPDMIKALREMADKLESGAPQR' A
#
# COMPACT_ATOMS: atom_id res chain seq x y z
N MET A 1 0.79 -11.86 15.07
CA MET A 1 1.34 -12.41 13.79
C MET A 1 2.60 -13.26 14.01
N ASN A 2 2.75 -14.40 13.33
CA ASN A 2 3.97 -15.23 13.38
C ASN A 2 4.89 -14.95 12.16
N ARG A 3 6.15 -15.39 12.19
CA ARG A 3 7.12 -15.13 11.12
C ARG A 3 6.67 -15.69 9.76
N ALA A 4 6.11 -16.89 9.73
CA ALA A 4 5.63 -17.53 8.50
C ALA A 4 4.51 -16.71 7.82
N THR A 5 3.58 -16.16 8.60
CA THR A 5 2.49 -15.31 8.07
C THR A 5 2.98 -14.00 7.46
N LEU A 6 4.09 -13.43 7.97
CA LEU A 6 4.70 -12.23 7.40
C LEU A 6 5.41 -12.53 6.08
N GLU A 7 6.15 -13.64 6.01
CA GLU A 7 6.82 -14.09 4.79
C GLU A 7 5.82 -14.41 3.68
N GLU A 8 4.70 -15.07 4.01
CA GLU A 8 3.60 -15.29 3.07
C GLU A 8 3.01 -13.97 2.56
N ALA A 9 2.73 -13.02 3.47
CA ALA A 9 2.21 -11.70 3.10
C ALA A 9 3.16 -10.95 2.16
N GLU A 10 4.47 -11.02 2.40
CA GLU A 10 5.48 -10.39 1.57
C GLU A 10 5.52 -10.99 0.16
N VAL A 11 5.52 -12.32 0.04
CA VAL A 11 5.49 -13.02 -1.27
C VAL A 11 4.24 -12.62 -2.07
N LYS A 12 3.08 -12.57 -1.42
CA LYS A 12 1.83 -12.15 -2.06
C LYS A 12 1.88 -10.67 -2.45
N CYS A 13 2.40 -9.80 -1.59
CA CYS A 13 2.54 -8.37 -1.83
C CYS A 13 3.40 -8.11 -3.08
N ARG A 14 4.56 -8.77 -3.20
CA ARG A 14 5.41 -8.67 -4.41
C ARG A 14 4.68 -9.10 -5.67
N ARG A 15 3.99 -10.25 -5.63
CA ARG A 15 3.23 -10.76 -6.78
C ARG A 15 2.14 -9.78 -7.22
N ILE A 16 1.38 -9.22 -6.28
CA ILE A 16 0.33 -8.25 -6.58
C ILE A 16 0.95 -6.96 -7.13
N GLY A 17 2.03 -6.47 -6.53
CA GLY A 17 2.75 -5.29 -7.02
C GLY A 17 3.25 -5.44 -8.46
N THR A 18 3.74 -6.62 -8.84
CA THR A 18 4.11 -6.90 -10.23
C THR A 18 2.92 -6.87 -11.19
N LEU A 19 1.74 -7.36 -10.76
CA LEU A 19 0.54 -7.33 -11.59
C LEU A 19 0.05 -5.90 -11.77
N ILE A 20 -0.10 -5.15 -10.68
CA ILE A 20 -0.51 -3.73 -10.72
C ILE A 20 0.45 -2.95 -11.61
N GLY A 21 1.76 -3.11 -11.43
CA GLY A 21 2.76 -2.38 -12.20
C GLY A 21 2.67 -2.58 -13.72
N LYS A 22 2.11 -3.70 -14.21
CA LYS A 22 1.90 -3.94 -15.65
C LYS A 22 0.73 -3.16 -16.22
N ASP A 23 -0.27 -2.89 -15.41
CA ASP A 23 -1.53 -2.25 -15.83
C ASP A 23 -1.56 -0.75 -15.47
N MET A 24 -0.50 -0.24 -14.83
CA MET A 24 -0.42 1.15 -14.41
C MET A 24 -0.29 2.12 -15.58
N PRO A 25 -1.06 3.22 -15.60
CA PRO A 25 -0.87 4.29 -16.58
C PRO A 25 0.53 4.90 -16.49
N ALA A 26 1.05 5.37 -17.63
CA ALA A 26 2.35 6.03 -17.67
C ALA A 26 2.37 7.28 -16.77
N GLY A 27 3.43 7.42 -15.96
CA GLY A 27 3.60 8.54 -15.03
C GLY A 27 2.84 8.40 -13.70
N TRP A 28 2.13 7.28 -13.48
CA TRP A 28 1.41 7.05 -12.23
C TRP A 28 2.20 6.19 -11.25
N GLY A 29 1.97 6.50 -9.98
CA GLY A 29 2.54 5.81 -8.84
C GLY A 29 1.52 4.97 -8.09
N PHE A 30 1.95 3.89 -7.45
CA PHE A 30 1.11 3.13 -6.53
C PHE A 30 1.85 2.75 -5.26
N THR A 31 1.07 2.51 -4.21
CA THR A 31 1.53 1.83 -3.01
C THR A 31 0.51 0.77 -2.62
N LEU A 32 1.01 -0.43 -2.40
CA LEU A 32 0.24 -1.57 -1.91
C LEU A 32 0.55 -1.74 -0.42
N ILE A 33 -0.48 -1.74 0.41
CA ILE A 33 -0.38 -1.96 1.85
C ILE A 33 -1.24 -3.18 2.18
N LEU A 34 -0.63 -4.20 2.77
CA LEU A 34 -1.37 -5.33 3.34
C LEU A 34 -1.41 -5.16 4.85
N THR A 35 -2.60 -5.23 5.41
CA THR A 35 -2.85 -5.09 6.85
C THR A 35 -3.63 -6.30 7.35
N SER A 36 -3.31 -6.78 8.56
CA SER A 36 -4.07 -7.85 9.19
C SER A 36 -5.33 -7.31 9.84
N PHE A 37 -6.46 -7.98 9.64
CA PHE A 37 -7.68 -7.67 10.38
C PHE A 37 -7.53 -8.08 11.85
N GLY A 38 -7.80 -7.14 12.78
CA GLY A 38 -7.89 -7.42 14.22
C GLY A 38 -6.57 -7.45 15.01
N ASP A 39 -5.41 -7.39 14.36
CA ASP A 39 -4.09 -7.30 15.00
C ASP A 39 -3.47 -5.90 14.76
N ASN A 40 -2.72 -5.40 15.74
CA ASN A 40 -2.11 -4.05 15.74
C ASN A 40 -1.05 -3.87 14.63
N GLY A 41 -1.47 -3.52 13.41
CA GLY A 41 -0.63 -2.81 12.44
C GLY A 41 -0.40 -3.48 11.08
N TYR A 42 0.27 -2.72 10.21
CA TYR A 42 0.59 -3.11 8.84
C TYR A 42 1.49 -4.35 8.79
N SER A 43 1.13 -5.31 7.92
CA SER A 43 1.89 -6.56 7.74
C SER A 43 3.04 -6.39 6.75
N THR A 44 2.82 -5.65 5.65
CA THR A 44 3.86 -5.35 4.64
C THR A 44 3.39 -4.24 3.69
N TYR A 45 4.34 -3.53 3.05
CA TYR A 45 4.03 -2.56 2.00
C TYR A 45 5.04 -2.62 0.85
N LEU A 46 4.60 -2.23 -0.36
CA LEU A 46 5.40 -2.10 -1.57
C LEU A 46 5.00 -0.83 -2.32
N SER A 47 5.98 -0.10 -2.86
CA SER A 47 5.76 1.10 -3.67
C SER A 47 6.66 1.11 -4.89
N ASN A 48 6.18 1.68 -6.00
CA ASN A 48 7.01 1.98 -7.18
C ASN A 48 7.45 3.46 -7.26
N CYS A 49 7.08 4.29 -6.29
CA CYS A 49 7.45 5.71 -6.25
C CYS A 49 8.63 5.98 -5.33
N GLN A 50 9.23 7.17 -5.49
CA GLN A 50 10.21 7.65 -4.53
C GLN A 50 9.57 7.85 -3.15
N ARG A 51 10.35 7.57 -2.11
CA ARG A 51 9.92 7.66 -0.71
C ARG A 51 9.29 9.02 -0.33
N PRO A 52 9.85 10.18 -0.72
CA PRO A 52 9.28 11.48 -0.36
C PRO A 52 7.88 11.69 -0.94
N ASP A 53 7.68 11.33 -2.22
CA ASP A 53 6.40 11.46 -2.91
C ASP A 53 5.34 10.58 -2.25
N MET A 54 5.72 9.35 -1.84
CA MET A 54 4.79 8.47 -1.15
C MET A 54 4.37 8.98 0.22
N ILE A 55 5.30 9.53 1.00
CA ILE A 55 4.96 10.08 2.32
C ILE A 55 3.95 11.21 2.16
N LYS A 56 4.13 12.07 1.16
CA LYS A 56 3.19 13.15 0.88
C LYS A 56 1.81 12.61 0.48
N ALA A 57 1.77 11.69 -0.48
CA ALA A 57 0.52 11.09 -0.96
C ALA A 57 -0.25 10.35 0.15
N LEU A 58 0.45 9.61 1.02
CA LEU A 58 -0.19 8.90 2.14
C LEU A 58 -0.77 9.85 3.19
N ARG A 59 -0.11 10.98 3.47
CA ARG A 59 -0.66 12.03 4.35
C ARG A 59 -1.91 12.66 3.76
N GLU A 60 -1.85 13.05 2.49
CA GLU A 60 -3.02 13.60 1.80
C GLU A 60 -4.19 12.61 1.76
N MET A 61 -3.91 11.32 1.62
CA MET A 61 -4.94 10.27 1.67
C MET A 61 -5.52 10.12 3.08
N ALA A 62 -4.68 10.12 4.13
CA ALA A 62 -5.14 10.07 5.50
C ALA A 62 -6.06 11.27 5.82
N ASP A 63 -5.64 12.49 5.49
CA ASP A 63 -6.44 13.71 5.70
C ASP A 63 -7.81 13.64 4.99
N LYS A 64 -7.85 13.07 3.77
CA LYS A 64 -9.11 12.85 3.02
C LYS A 64 -10.02 11.83 3.69
N LEU A 65 -9.46 10.71 4.17
CA LEU A 65 -10.23 9.69 4.87
C LEU A 65 -10.78 10.20 6.20
N GLU A 66 -9.98 10.96 6.95
CA GLU A 66 -10.37 11.55 8.23
C GLU A 66 -11.43 12.65 8.09
N SER A 67 -11.37 13.44 7.02
CA SER A 67 -12.35 14.50 6.75
C SER A 67 -13.72 14.00 6.28
N GLY A 68 -13.87 12.70 5.98
CA GLY A 68 -15.12 12.11 5.49
C GLY A 68 -15.53 12.61 4.09
N ALA A 69 -14.60 13.21 3.35
CA ALA A 69 -14.88 13.72 2.01
C ALA A 69 -15.18 12.55 1.06
N PRO A 70 -16.25 12.62 0.23
CA PRO A 70 -16.58 11.55 -0.70
C PRO A 70 -15.44 11.36 -1.71
N GLN A 71 -15.00 10.10 -1.88
CA GLN A 71 -14.06 9.73 -2.94
C GLN A 71 -14.78 9.91 -4.28
N ARG A 72 -14.30 10.86 -5.10
CA ARG A 72 -14.81 11.11 -6.46
C ARG A 72 -14.24 10.14 -7.46
#